data_AF-A0A0N4XXJ8-F1
#
_entry.id   AF-A0A0N4XXJ8-F1
#
_cell.length_a   1.000
_cell.length_b   1.000
_cell.length_c   1.000
_cell.angle_alpha   90.00
_cell.angle_beta   90.00
_cell.angle_gamma   90.00
#
_symmetry.space_group_name_H-M   'P 1'
#
loop_
_entity.id
_entity.type
_entity.pdbx_description
1 polymer ?
#
loop_
_entity_poly.entity_id
_entity_poly.type
_entity_poly.pdbx_seq_one_letter_code
_entity_poly.pdbx_strand_id
1 'polypeptide(L)'
;MGLLKLLLLLQTIALACEAFRTQSVAVKGKLMCGSQPAVNVQVKLLDEDHGDPDDVMDQVFTKSDGLFNLSGFASELTPIDPELRIFHDCNDHGKPCQREWRIRIPSNYIFSGSQPERPMDLGTMNLEVRPDPDDVLDSGYTDANGFFELAGSTAERTTIDPHLKFYHDCNDGITVSESS
;
A
#
# COMPACT_ATOMS: atom_id res chain seq x y z
N MET A 1 -23.27 -25.81 -42.36
CA MET A 1 -23.19 -25.83 -40.87
C MET A 1 -21.78 -25.58 -40.32
N GLY A 2 -20.69 -26.06 -40.95
CA GLY A 2 -19.32 -25.86 -40.43
C GLY A 2 -18.83 -24.41 -40.46
N LEU A 3 -19.05 -23.68 -41.57
CA LEU A 3 -18.57 -22.31 -41.73
C LEU A 3 -19.25 -21.31 -40.77
N LEU A 4 -20.56 -21.45 -40.57
CA LEU A 4 -21.32 -20.60 -39.63
C LEU A 4 -20.88 -20.84 -38.18
N LYS A 5 -20.63 -22.10 -37.79
CA LYS A 5 -20.09 -22.43 -36.46
C LYS A 5 -18.67 -21.90 -36.26
N LEU A 6 -17.83 -21.94 -37.29
CA LEU A 6 -16.47 -21.39 -37.24
C LEU A 6 -16.48 -19.86 -37.12
N LEU A 7 -17.37 -19.18 -37.86
CA LEU A 7 -17.57 -17.72 -37.75
C LEU A 7 -18.08 -17.31 -36.38
N LEU A 8 -19.05 -18.03 -35.81
CA LEU A 8 -19.55 -17.81 -34.45
C LEU A 8 -18.44 -18.02 -33.40
N LEU A 9 -17.61 -19.06 -33.55
CA LEU A 9 -16.49 -19.33 -32.63
C LEU A 9 -15.42 -18.22 -32.71
N LEU A 10 -15.04 -17.78 -33.92
CA LEU A 10 -14.10 -16.68 -34.13
C LEU A 10 -14.62 -15.36 -33.55
N GLN A 11 -15.92 -15.07 -33.70
CA GLN A 11 -16.56 -13.90 -33.07
C GLN A 11 -16.50 -13.99 -31.54
N THR A 12 -16.82 -15.14 -30.94
CA THR A 12 -16.77 -15.29 -29.47
C THR A 12 -15.35 -15.15 -28.92
N ILE A 13 -14.33 -15.64 -29.63
CA ILE A 13 -12.92 -15.53 -29.20
C ILE A 13 -12.44 -14.07 -29.29
N ALA A 14 -12.81 -13.35 -30.36
CA ALA A 14 -12.46 -11.93 -30.51
C ALA A 14 -13.09 -11.06 -29.41
N LEU A 15 -14.37 -11.30 -29.08
CA LEU A 15 -15.07 -10.62 -27.98
C LEU A 15 -14.47 -10.91 -26.59
N ALA A 16 -13.98 -12.14 -26.36
CA ALA A 16 -13.32 -12.49 -25.10
C ALA A 16 -11.95 -11.80 -24.94
N CYS A 17 -11.26 -11.51 -26.05
CA CYS A 17 -9.95 -10.85 -26.04
C CYS A 17 -10.06 -9.35 -25.72
N GLU A 18 -11.19 -8.71 -26.04
CA GLU A 18 -11.48 -7.31 -25.66
C GLU A 18 -11.98 -7.13 -24.22
N ALA A 19 -12.21 -8.23 -23.49
CA ALA A 19 -12.72 -8.16 -22.12
C ALA A 19 -11.65 -7.80 -21.08
N PHE A 20 -10.38 -8.06 -21.39
CA PHE A 20 -9.25 -7.73 -20.52
C PHE A 20 -8.94 -6.23 -20.60
N ARG A 21 -8.91 -5.58 -19.45
CA ARG A 21 -8.57 -4.17 -19.32
C ARG A 21 -7.16 -4.05 -18.80
N THR A 22 -6.30 -3.39 -19.56
CA THR A 22 -5.00 -2.97 -19.04
C THR A 22 -5.20 -1.83 -18.05
N GLN A 23 -4.65 -1.97 -16.86
CA GLN A 23 -4.74 -1.03 -15.77
C GLN A 23 -3.36 -0.81 -15.16
N SER A 24 -3.09 0.40 -14.67
CA SER A 24 -1.78 0.79 -14.16
C SER A 24 -1.86 1.61 -12.89
N VAL A 25 -0.79 1.56 -12.11
CA VAL A 25 -0.65 2.25 -10.83
C VAL A 25 0.80 2.68 -10.63
N ALA A 26 1.01 3.79 -9.92
CA ALA A 26 2.34 4.21 -9.48
C ALA A 26 2.28 4.72 -8.04
N VAL A 27 3.39 4.55 -7.31
CA VAL A 27 3.54 4.99 -5.92
C VAL A 27 4.95 5.47 -5.66
N LYS A 28 5.08 6.56 -4.90
CA LYS A 28 6.37 7.12 -4.48
C LYS A 28 6.33 7.54 -3.01
N GLY A 29 7.50 7.66 -2.42
CA GLY A 29 7.63 8.17 -1.06
C GLY A 29 9.08 8.18 -0.58
N LYS A 30 9.25 8.49 0.70
CA LYS A 30 10.52 8.50 1.43
C LYS A 30 10.40 7.68 2.71
N LEU A 31 11.35 6.78 2.95
CA LEU A 31 11.43 6.01 4.18
C LEU A 31 12.54 6.54 5.10
N MET A 32 12.21 6.65 6.38
CA MET A 32 13.11 7.04 7.45
C MET A 32 13.20 5.91 8.49
N CYS A 33 14.33 5.81 9.17
CA CYS A 33 14.49 5.01 10.38
C CYS A 33 15.03 5.94 11.46
N GLY A 34 14.12 6.42 12.31
CA GLY A 34 14.41 7.53 13.22
C GLY A 34 14.75 8.80 12.45
N SER A 35 15.91 9.40 12.75
CA SER A 35 16.37 10.64 12.10
C SER A 35 17.11 10.42 10.78
N GLN A 36 17.39 9.18 10.39
CA GLN A 36 18.20 8.85 9.21
C GLN A 36 17.33 8.31 8.07
N PRO A 37 17.68 8.59 6.80
CA PRO A 37 17.05 7.91 5.68
C PRO A 37 17.22 6.40 5.77
N ALA A 38 16.15 5.65 5.53
CA ALA A 38 16.20 4.19 5.48
C ALA A 38 16.66 3.76 4.09
N VAL A 39 17.96 3.45 3.98
CA VAL A 39 18.63 3.08 2.71
C VAL A 39 18.55 1.57 2.49
N ASN A 40 18.44 1.15 1.22
CA ASN A 40 18.44 -0.26 0.83
C ASN A 40 17.29 -1.08 1.46
N VAL A 41 16.15 -0.43 1.70
CA VAL A 41 14.89 -1.07 2.10
C VAL A 41 14.22 -1.62 0.85
N GLN A 42 13.80 -2.88 0.86
CA GLN A 42 13.11 -3.49 -0.28
C GLN A 42 11.65 -3.03 -0.29
N VAL A 43 11.21 -2.53 -1.44
CA VAL A 43 9.83 -2.10 -1.67
C VAL A 43 9.31 -2.83 -2.90
N LYS A 44 8.14 -3.45 -2.79
CA LYS A 44 7.49 -4.18 -3.88
C LYS A 44 6.09 -3.65 -4.12
N LEU A 45 5.72 -3.55 -5.38
CA LEU A 45 4.38 -3.27 -5.85
C LEU A 45 3.83 -4.57 -6.44
N LEU A 46 2.72 -5.05 -5.91
CA LEU A 46 2.10 -6.32 -6.29
C LEU A 46 0.64 -6.08 -6.66
N ASP A 47 0.12 -6.96 -7.51
CA ASP A 47 -1.31 -7.20 -7.66
C ASP A 47 -1.75 -8.30 -6.70
N GLU A 48 -2.72 -8.04 -5.82
CA GLU A 48 -3.25 -9.04 -4.89
C GLU A 48 -4.42 -9.81 -5.53
N ASP A 49 -4.11 -10.93 -6.18
CA ASP A 49 -5.14 -11.78 -6.78
C ASP A 49 -5.78 -12.75 -5.77
N HIS A 50 -7.11 -12.86 -5.82
CA HIS A 50 -7.84 -13.88 -5.06
C HIS A 50 -7.72 -15.26 -5.74
N GLY A 51 -6.62 -15.98 -5.49
CA GLY A 51 -6.49 -17.41 -5.79
C GLY A 51 -5.38 -17.81 -6.76
N ASP A 52 -4.62 -16.86 -7.28
CA ASP A 52 -3.37 -17.06 -8.03
C ASP A 52 -2.17 -16.48 -7.23
N PRO A 53 -0.91 -16.86 -7.53
CA PRO A 53 0.25 -16.29 -6.85
C PRO A 53 0.37 -14.78 -7.15
N ASP A 54 0.44 -13.93 -6.12
CA ASP A 54 0.58 -12.47 -6.24
C ASP A 54 1.59 -12.06 -7.33
N ASP A 55 1.13 -11.29 -8.31
CA ASP A 55 1.98 -10.84 -9.41
C ASP A 55 2.78 -9.61 -8.98
N VAL A 56 4.10 -9.77 -8.85
CA VAL A 56 5.01 -8.65 -8.61
C VAL A 56 5.06 -7.79 -9.87
N MET A 57 4.44 -6.61 -9.80
CA MET A 57 4.45 -5.65 -10.90
C MET A 57 5.77 -4.87 -10.99
N ASP A 58 6.34 -4.48 -9.84
CA ASP A 58 7.60 -3.75 -9.76
C ASP A 58 8.28 -3.95 -8.40
N GLN A 59 9.60 -3.80 -8.36
CA GLN A 59 10.39 -3.91 -7.15
C GLN A 59 11.62 -3.00 -7.20
N VAL A 60 11.85 -2.26 -6.11
CA VAL A 60 13.01 -1.39 -5.96
C VAL A 60 13.63 -1.52 -4.56
N PHE A 61 14.83 -0.98 -4.41
CA PHE A 61 15.42 -0.67 -3.11
C PHE A 61 15.47 0.84 -2.93
N THR A 62 15.22 1.33 -1.71
CA THR A 62 15.32 2.77 -1.42
C THR A 62 16.73 3.29 -1.65
N LYS A 63 16.81 4.52 -2.15
CA LYS A 63 18.06 5.23 -2.44
C LYS A 63 18.76 5.71 -1.15
N SER A 64 19.93 6.32 -1.30
CA SER A 64 20.72 6.89 -0.18
C SER A 64 20.00 7.98 0.61
N ASP A 65 19.00 8.61 0.03
CA ASP A 65 18.13 9.61 0.66
C ASP A 65 16.79 9.03 1.14
N GLY A 66 16.62 7.70 1.08
CA GLY A 66 15.42 6.98 1.49
C GLY A 66 14.28 7.00 0.46
N LEU A 67 14.48 7.62 -0.71
CA LEU A 67 13.43 7.72 -1.73
C LEU A 67 13.19 6.40 -2.47
N PHE A 68 11.92 6.15 -2.78
CA PHE A 68 11.47 5.10 -3.70
C PHE A 68 10.40 5.62 -4.68
N ASN A 69 10.28 4.97 -5.82
CA ASN A 69 9.24 5.18 -6.82
C ASN A 69 9.04 3.88 -7.59
N LEU A 70 7.81 3.39 -7.67
CA LEU A 70 7.43 2.18 -8.39
C LEU A 70 6.26 2.47 -9.31
N SER A 71 6.20 1.74 -10.43
CA SER A 71 5.05 1.78 -11.32
C SER A 71 4.85 0.42 -11.99
N GLY A 72 3.60 0.00 -12.09
CA GLY A 72 3.21 -1.30 -12.60
C GLY A 72 1.94 -1.24 -13.43
N PHE A 73 1.70 -2.29 -14.20
CA PHE A 73 0.43 -2.50 -14.89
C PHE A 73 0.15 -3.99 -15.04
N ALA A 74 -1.12 -4.35 -15.04
CA ALA A 74 -1.62 -5.69 -15.33
C ALA A 74 -2.80 -5.62 -16.29
N SER A 75 -3.17 -6.75 -16.89
CA SER A 75 -4.31 -6.85 -17.81
C SER A 75 -5.25 -7.94 -17.35
N GLU A 76 -6.39 -7.53 -16.80
CA GLU A 76 -7.33 -8.38 -16.08
C GLU A 76 -8.78 -8.09 -16.44
N LEU A 77 -9.67 -9.02 -16.12
CA LEU A 77 -11.12 -8.83 -16.31
C LEU A 77 -11.72 -7.93 -15.22
N THR A 78 -11.13 -7.94 -14.03
CA THR A 78 -11.50 -7.15 -12.86
C THR A 78 -10.59 -5.94 -12.69
N PRO A 79 -10.95 -4.95 -11.86
CA PRO A 79 -9.98 -3.98 -11.35
C PRO A 79 -8.81 -4.71 -10.69
N ILE A 80 -7.61 -4.20 -10.92
CA ILE A 80 -6.40 -4.65 -10.20
C ILE A 80 -6.52 -4.29 -8.72
N ASP A 81 -5.88 -5.05 -7.84
CA ASP A 81 -5.87 -4.90 -6.38
C ASP A 81 -4.44 -4.56 -5.87
N PRO A 82 -3.92 -3.36 -6.17
CA PRO A 82 -2.53 -3.02 -5.94
C PRO A 82 -2.16 -2.90 -4.45
N GLU A 83 -1.11 -3.61 -4.04
CA GLU A 83 -0.54 -3.59 -2.69
C GLU A 83 0.95 -3.21 -2.73
N LEU A 84 1.34 -2.24 -1.89
CA LEU A 84 2.73 -1.91 -1.62
C LEU A 84 3.23 -2.69 -0.40
N ARG A 85 4.30 -3.46 -0.56
CA ARG A 85 4.99 -4.19 0.52
C ARG A 85 6.35 -3.57 0.79
N ILE A 86 6.62 -3.23 2.04
CA ILE A 86 7.90 -2.65 2.49
C ILE A 86 8.55 -3.60 3.49
N PHE A 87 9.75 -4.08 3.18
CA PHE A 87 10.50 -5.04 3.99
C PHE A 87 11.72 -4.38 4.63
N HIS A 88 11.76 -4.30 5.97
CA HIS A 88 12.77 -3.53 6.69
C HIS A 88 13.17 -4.12 8.04
N ASP A 89 14.36 -3.71 8.51
CA ASP A 89 14.94 -4.13 9.80
C ASP A 89 15.08 -2.94 10.78
N CYS A 90 14.40 -1.82 10.51
CA CYS A 90 14.42 -0.64 11.37
C CYS A 90 14.00 -0.98 12.81
N ASN A 91 14.85 -0.65 13.79
CA ASN A 91 14.71 -1.01 15.21
C ASN A 91 14.39 -2.49 15.45
N ASP A 92 14.95 -3.40 14.63
CA ASP A 92 14.66 -4.83 14.72
C ASP A 92 15.61 -5.67 15.58
N HIS A 93 16.63 -5.03 16.18
CA HIS A 93 17.54 -5.65 17.17
C HIS A 93 18.15 -6.98 16.72
N GLY A 94 18.29 -7.21 15.42
CA GLY A 94 18.85 -8.44 14.85
C GLY A 94 17.92 -9.65 14.93
N LYS A 95 16.61 -9.45 15.06
CA LYS A 95 15.65 -10.55 14.95
C LYS A 95 15.74 -11.18 13.54
N PRO A 96 15.54 -12.51 13.44
CA PRO A 96 15.45 -13.15 12.14
C PRO A 96 14.13 -12.75 11.45
N CYS A 97 14.21 -12.54 10.13
CA CYS A 97 13.14 -12.07 9.24
C CYS A 97 12.90 -10.55 9.29
N GLN A 98 12.68 -9.95 8.12
CA GLN A 98 12.38 -8.53 8.01
C GLN A 98 10.94 -8.25 8.43
N ARG A 99 10.69 -7.08 9.01
CA ARG A 99 9.34 -6.57 9.21
C ARG A 99 8.72 -6.22 7.87
N GLU A 100 7.43 -6.46 7.75
CA GLU A 100 6.67 -6.19 6.54
C GLU A 100 5.53 -5.21 6.84
N TRP A 101 5.50 -4.09 6.12
CA TRP A 101 4.30 -3.25 6.03
C TRP A 101 3.58 -3.53 4.72
N ARG A 102 2.25 -3.63 4.81
CA ARG A 102 1.35 -3.85 3.67
C ARG A 102 0.40 -2.66 3.57
N ILE A 103 0.44 -1.98 2.43
CA ILE A 103 -0.33 -0.77 2.18
C ILE A 103 -1.11 -0.95 0.88
N ARG A 104 -2.44 -1.07 0.99
CA ARG A 104 -3.32 -1.10 -0.19
C ARG A 104 -3.37 0.27 -0.86
N ILE A 105 -3.21 0.30 -2.17
CA ILE A 105 -3.28 1.54 -2.95
C ILE A 105 -4.76 1.79 -3.33
N PRO A 106 -5.33 2.95 -3.00
CA PRO A 106 -6.74 3.25 -3.30
C PRO A 106 -7.05 3.25 -4.80
N SER A 107 -8.26 2.83 -5.15
CA SER A 107 -8.69 2.66 -6.55
C SER A 107 -8.66 3.94 -7.40
N ASN A 108 -8.69 5.13 -6.80
CA ASN A 108 -8.56 6.40 -7.53
C ASN A 108 -7.11 6.69 -8.02
N TYR A 109 -6.17 5.78 -7.73
CA TYR A 109 -4.82 5.75 -8.31
C TYR A 109 -4.63 4.62 -9.34
N ILE A 110 -5.70 3.90 -9.69
CA ILE A 110 -5.71 2.93 -10.77
C ILE A 110 -6.19 3.64 -12.04
N PHE A 111 -5.37 3.58 -13.08
CA PHE A 111 -5.64 4.25 -14.36
C PHE A 111 -5.76 3.24 -15.49
N SER A 112 -6.56 3.56 -16.50
CA SER A 112 -6.66 2.73 -17.70
C SER A 112 -5.42 2.86 -18.58
N GLY A 113 -4.97 1.75 -19.16
CA GLY A 113 -3.75 1.66 -19.96
C GLY A 113 -2.53 1.26 -19.13
N SER A 114 -1.39 1.13 -19.80
CA SER A 114 -0.14 0.64 -19.21
C SER A 114 0.71 1.73 -18.54
N GLN A 115 0.25 2.98 -18.51
CA GLN A 115 0.97 4.11 -17.95
C GLN A 115 0.05 4.89 -17.01
N PRO A 116 0.40 5.01 -15.72
CA PRO A 116 -0.44 5.72 -14.76
C PRO A 116 -0.31 7.23 -15.00
N GLU A 117 -1.42 7.95 -14.84
CA GLU A 117 -1.45 9.41 -15.03
C GLU A 117 -0.63 10.16 -13.97
N ARG A 118 -0.63 9.63 -12.74
CA ARG A 118 0.07 10.21 -11.59
C ARG A 118 0.37 9.14 -10.54
N PRO A 119 1.46 9.29 -9.77
CA PRO A 119 1.71 8.42 -8.63
C PRO A 119 0.91 8.82 -7.39
N MET A 120 0.62 7.85 -6.53
CA MET A 120 0.29 8.09 -5.13
C MET A 120 1.55 8.53 -4.38
N ASP A 121 1.52 9.72 -3.78
CA ASP A 121 2.60 10.23 -2.94
C ASP A 121 2.32 9.89 -1.49
N LEU A 122 3.08 8.94 -0.92
CA LEU A 122 2.98 8.54 0.48
C LEU A 122 3.71 9.51 1.43
N GLY A 123 4.40 10.53 0.89
CA GLY A 123 5.18 11.46 1.70
C GLY A 123 6.38 10.80 2.38
N THR A 124 6.66 11.20 3.61
CA THR A 124 7.78 10.66 4.42
C THR A 124 7.22 9.79 5.55
N MET A 125 7.60 8.51 5.58
CA MET A 125 7.17 7.55 6.60
C MET A 125 8.35 7.12 7.45
N ASN A 126 8.18 7.05 8.77
CA ASN A 126 9.19 6.53 9.70
C ASN A 126 8.87 5.07 10.04
N LEU A 127 9.78 4.16 9.66
CA LEU A 127 9.67 2.71 9.80
C LEU A 127 9.76 2.20 11.25
N GLU A 128 9.96 3.09 12.21
CA GLU A 128 9.87 2.77 13.64
C GLU A 128 8.44 2.49 14.11
N VAL A 129 7.43 2.97 13.37
CA VAL A 129 6.01 2.75 13.69
C VAL A 129 5.72 1.25 13.70
N ARG A 130 4.98 0.80 14.71
CA ARG A 130 4.52 -0.58 14.82
C ARG A 130 2.99 -0.65 14.87
N PRO A 131 2.39 -1.77 14.48
CA PRO A 131 1.00 -2.10 14.78
C PRO A 131 0.87 -3.13 15.93
N ASP A 132 0.36 -2.73 17.09
CA ASP A 132 -0.02 -3.58 18.24
C ASP A 132 -0.87 -2.73 19.22
N PRO A 133 -2.02 -3.18 19.75
CA PRO A 133 -2.90 -2.30 20.51
C PRO A 133 -3.28 -2.85 21.88
N ASP A 134 -2.52 -2.52 22.90
CA ASP A 134 -2.94 -2.81 24.27
C ASP A 134 -3.46 -1.56 25.00
N ASP A 135 -2.86 -0.36 24.79
CA ASP A 135 -3.28 0.89 25.45
C ASP A 135 -3.32 2.11 24.52
N VAL A 136 -4.31 3.00 24.70
CA VAL A 136 -4.37 4.32 24.06
C VAL A 136 -3.60 5.33 24.93
N LEU A 137 -2.50 5.88 24.40
CA LEU A 137 -1.68 6.87 25.11
C LEU A 137 -2.16 8.31 24.90
N ASP A 138 -2.65 8.62 23.70
CA ASP A 138 -3.19 9.93 23.30
C ASP A 138 -4.02 9.78 22.02
N SER A 139 -4.95 10.70 21.77
CA SER A 139 -5.75 10.76 20.54
C SER A 139 -6.04 12.21 20.12
N GLY A 140 -6.13 12.44 18.82
CA GLY A 140 -6.30 13.79 18.28
C GLY A 140 -6.57 13.80 16.79
N TYR A 141 -6.78 15.00 16.25
CA TYR A 141 -7.08 15.22 14.85
C TYR A 141 -5.92 15.94 14.16
N THR A 142 -5.80 15.72 12.86
CA THR A 142 -4.91 16.53 12.02
C THR A 142 -5.38 17.97 11.95
N ASP A 143 -4.44 18.89 11.84
CA ASP A 143 -4.70 20.32 11.62
C ASP A 143 -5.13 20.62 10.17
N ALA A 144 -5.38 21.89 9.86
CA ALA A 144 -5.79 22.32 8.52
C ALA A 144 -4.76 22.04 7.42
N ASN A 145 -3.52 21.73 7.77
CA ASN A 145 -2.43 21.39 6.86
C ASN A 145 -2.13 19.88 6.84
N GLY A 146 -2.88 19.08 7.59
CA GLY A 146 -2.69 17.63 7.70
C GLY A 146 -1.64 17.19 8.71
N PHE A 147 -1.09 18.09 9.54
CA PHE A 147 -0.15 17.75 10.60
C PHE A 147 -0.87 17.28 11.86
N PHE A 148 -0.27 16.37 12.61
CA PHE A 148 -0.74 15.95 13.93
C PHE A 148 0.46 15.86 14.87
N GLU A 149 0.22 16.08 16.16
CA GLU A 149 1.19 15.88 17.22
C GLU A 149 0.46 15.22 18.38
N LEU A 150 0.94 14.05 18.81
CA LEU A 150 0.37 13.28 19.91
C LEU A 150 1.48 12.96 20.90
N ALA A 151 1.18 13.10 22.19
CA ALA A 151 2.11 12.81 23.27
C ALA A 151 1.35 12.24 24.47
N GLY A 152 1.78 11.07 24.94
CA GLY A 152 1.15 10.39 26.07
C GLY A 152 2.15 9.65 26.94
N SER A 153 1.67 9.17 28.08
CA SER A 153 2.46 8.38 29.03
C SER A 153 1.56 7.36 29.74
N THR A 154 2.10 6.18 30.02
CA THR A 154 1.44 5.14 30.82
C THR A 154 2.38 4.64 31.93
N ALA A 155 1.81 4.05 32.98
CA ALA A 155 2.57 3.45 34.07
C ALA A 155 2.69 1.95 33.84
N GLU A 156 3.79 1.53 33.19
CA GLU A 156 4.03 0.14 32.83
C GLU A 156 5.19 -0.49 33.60
N ARG A 157 5.14 -1.82 33.74
CA ARG A 157 6.27 -2.59 34.31
C ARG A 157 7.39 -2.80 33.29
N THR A 158 7.06 -2.68 32.01
CA THR A 158 7.98 -2.82 30.87
C THR A 158 8.19 -1.48 30.17
N THR A 159 9.08 -1.47 29.19
CA THR A 159 9.22 -0.32 28.29
C THR A 159 7.97 -0.13 27.45
N ILE A 160 7.54 1.12 27.27
CA ILE A 160 6.45 1.48 26.36
C ILE A 160 6.88 1.14 24.92
N ASP A 161 6.06 0.39 24.20
CA ASP A 161 6.17 0.14 22.75
C ASP A 161 4.96 0.83 22.09
N PRO A 162 5.09 2.08 21.61
CA PRO A 162 3.95 2.86 21.14
C PRO A 162 3.54 2.48 19.73
N HIS A 163 2.24 2.56 19.47
CA HIS A 163 1.63 2.23 18.18
C HIS A 163 0.77 3.38 17.68
N LEU A 164 0.77 3.61 16.38
CA LEU A 164 0.03 4.69 15.75
C LEU A 164 -1.08 4.14 14.87
N LYS A 165 -2.31 4.57 15.14
CA LYS A 165 -3.49 4.24 14.33
C LYS A 165 -4.02 5.51 13.68
N PHE A 166 -4.21 5.46 12.37
CA PHE A 166 -4.91 6.49 11.63
C PHE A 166 -6.33 6.03 11.35
N TYR A 167 -7.28 6.87 11.72
CA TYR A 167 -8.69 6.70 11.37
C TYR A 167 -9.02 7.77 10.33
N HIS A 168 -9.67 7.36 9.24
CA HIS A 168 -10.31 8.27 8.30
C HIS A 168 -11.83 8.09 8.40
N ASP A 169 -12.58 9.18 8.50
CA ASP A 169 -14.02 9.10 8.31
C ASP A 169 -14.34 9.06 6.80
N CYS A 170 -15.44 8.43 6.43
CA CYS A 170 -15.87 8.32 5.04
C CYS A 170 -16.71 9.54 4.57
N ASN A 171 -16.56 10.70 5.22
CA ASN A 171 -17.44 11.87 5.11
C ASN A 171 -18.94 11.49 5.20
N ASP A 172 -19.27 10.41 5.91
CA ASP A 172 -20.63 9.89 6.06
C ASP A 172 -21.35 10.43 7.32
N GLY A 173 -20.66 11.27 8.10
CA GLY A 173 -21.18 11.87 9.32
C GLY A 173 -21.13 10.94 10.54
N ILE A 174 -20.43 9.80 10.45
CA ILE A 174 -20.23 8.88 11.58
C ILE A 174 -18.78 9.02 12.06
N THR A 175 -18.56 9.72 13.16
CA THR A 175 -17.29 9.63 13.88
C THR A 175 -17.13 8.20 14.38
N VAL A 176 -16.03 7.54 14.01
CA VAL A 176 -15.68 6.19 14.50
C VAL A 176 -15.67 6.27 16.03
N SER A 177 -16.71 5.76 16.68
CA SER A 177 -16.77 5.71 18.14
C SER A 177 -15.75 4.68 18.60
N GLU A 178 -14.80 5.09 19.43
CA GLU A 178 -13.96 4.17 20.18
C GLU A 178 -14.88 3.17 20.91
N SER A 179 -14.83 1.90 20.51
CA SER A 179 -15.45 0.84 21.31
C SER A 179 -14.59 0.68 22.56
N SER A 180 -15.05 1.33 23.62
CA SER A 180 -14.58 1.20 25.00
C SER A 180 -14.51 -0.24 25.49
#